data_AF-A0A3A8K6B4-F1
#
_entry.id   AF-A0A3A8K6B4-F1
#
_cell.length_a   1.000
_cell.length_b   1.000
_cell.length_c   1.000
_cell.angle_alpha   90.00
_cell.angle_beta   90.00
_cell.angle_gamma   90.00
#
_symmetry.space_group_name_H-M   'P 1'
#
loop_
_entity.id
_entity.type
_entity.pdbx_description
1 polymer ?
#
loop_
_entity_poly.entity_id
_entity_poly.type
_entity_poly.pdbx_seq_one_letter_code
_entity_poly.pdbx_strand_id
1 'polypeptide(L)'
;MFAGVERVPIVSEGVANVFRLLAPDDVQLLPVTVESEPERYFIANATKVVDCIDEVNCEGRQPYDQDDPHPERRGAYRWISGLRIDPARTEGTRVLRPMKFKIAFIVSEEVKNALEQVGNLGVLFDRVTGPRGGHGVT
;
A
#
# COMPACT_ATOMS: atom_id res chain seq x y z
N MET A 1 -14.30 13.52 -3.78
CA MET A 1 -13.26 13.15 -4.75
C MET A 1 -11.97 12.87 -3.97
N PHE A 2 -11.41 11.66 -4.07
CA PHE A 2 -10.09 11.35 -3.49
C PHE A 2 -9.00 11.79 -4.47
N ALA A 3 -8.65 13.07 -4.45
CA ALA A 3 -7.57 13.58 -5.28
C ALA A 3 -6.21 13.13 -4.70
N GLY A 4 -5.34 12.57 -5.54
CA GLY A 4 -3.96 12.21 -5.14
C GLY A 4 -3.75 10.84 -4.50
N VAL A 5 -4.77 9.98 -4.50
CA VAL A 5 -4.68 8.58 -4.03
C VAL A 5 -4.95 7.64 -5.20
N GLU A 6 -3.91 7.01 -5.74
CA GLU A 6 -4.03 6.05 -6.84
C GLU A 6 -4.25 4.62 -6.28
N ARG A 7 -5.18 3.87 -6.89
CA ARG A 7 -5.51 2.48 -6.52
C ARG A 7 -5.79 2.31 -5.01
N VAL A 8 -6.84 2.97 -4.52
CA VAL A 8 -7.28 2.81 -3.13
C VAL A 8 -8.07 1.50 -2.99
N PRO A 9 -7.70 0.60 -2.07
CA PRO A 9 -8.45 -0.64 -1.87
C PRO A 9 -9.89 -0.37 -1.41
N ILE A 10 -10.83 -1.10 -2.00
CA ILE A 10 -12.17 -1.30 -1.46
C ILE A 10 -12.13 -2.62 -0.71
N VAL A 11 -12.54 -2.62 0.55
CA VAL A 11 -12.37 -3.75 1.46
C VAL A 11 -13.69 -4.14 2.11
N SER A 12 -13.84 -5.44 2.39
CA SER A 12 -14.97 -5.97 3.15
C SER A 12 -14.94 -5.50 4.61
N GLU A 13 -16.05 -5.71 5.33
CA GLU A 13 -16.12 -5.41 6.75
C GLU A 13 -15.08 -6.16 7.60
N GLY A 14 -14.79 -7.43 7.28
CA GLY A 14 -13.78 -8.22 7.98
C GLY A 14 -12.38 -7.60 7.88
N VAL A 15 -11.99 -7.18 6.68
CA VAL A 15 -10.72 -6.47 6.44
C VAL A 15 -10.71 -5.09 7.10
N ALA A 16 -11.83 -4.35 7.03
CA ALA A 16 -11.96 -3.08 7.71
C ALA A 16 -11.74 -3.21 9.23
N ASN A 17 -12.23 -4.28 9.85
CA ASN A 17 -12.03 -4.55 11.27
C ASN A 17 -10.55 -4.79 11.64
N VAL A 18 -9.77 -5.42 10.75
CA VAL A 18 -8.32 -5.57 10.94
C VAL A 18 -7.65 -4.19 11.03
N PHE A 19 -7.98 -3.28 10.12
CA PHE A 19 -7.40 -1.93 10.15
C PHE A 19 -7.86 -1.13 11.37
N ARG A 20 -9.12 -1.23 11.79
CA ARG A 20 -9.60 -0.59 13.03
C ARG A 20 -8.82 -1.04 14.26
N LEU A 21 -8.50 -2.34 14.33
CA LEU A 21 -7.81 -2.92 15.47
C LEU A 21 -6.32 -2.60 15.47
N LEU A 22 -5.66 -2.77 14.32
CA LEU A 22 -4.19 -2.78 14.26
C LEU A 22 -3.59 -1.48 13.74
N ALA A 23 -4.34 -0.66 13.00
CA ALA A 23 -3.81 0.53 12.34
C ALA A 23 -4.81 1.71 12.32
N PRO A 24 -5.48 2.04 13.45
CA PRO A 24 -6.55 3.04 13.47
C PRO A 24 -6.07 4.46 13.09
N ASP A 25 -4.82 4.80 13.38
CA ASP A 25 -4.24 6.11 13.08
C ASP A 25 -3.64 6.21 11.67
N ASP A 26 -3.46 5.06 11.00
CA ASP A 26 -2.81 4.96 9.70
C ASP A 26 -3.81 4.77 8.55
N VAL A 27 -5.04 4.33 8.86
CA VAL A 27 -6.08 4.06 7.86
C VAL A 27 -7.39 4.74 8.22
N GLN A 28 -7.85 5.60 7.31
CA GLN A 28 -9.21 6.11 7.32
C GLN A 28 -10.12 5.17 6.52
N LEU A 29 -11.15 4.65 7.18
CA LEU A 29 -12.15 3.77 6.58
C LEU A 29 -13.40 4.57 6.24
N LEU A 30 -13.77 4.59 4.96
CA LEU A 30 -14.90 5.37 4.46
C LEU A 30 -15.96 4.42 3.90
N PRO A 31 -17.16 4.35 4.51
CA PRO A 31 -18.18 3.43 4.07
C PRO A 31 -18.61 3.76 2.64
N VAL A 32 -18.79 2.73 1.82
CA VAL A 32 -19.24 2.84 0.44
C VAL A 32 -20.25 1.73 0.11
N THR A 33 -21.17 2.05 -0.80
CA THR A 33 -22.07 1.06 -1.40
C THR A 33 -21.44 0.52 -2.66
N VAL A 34 -21.38 -0.80 -2.79
CA VAL A 34 -21.00 -1.49 -4.02
C VAL A 34 -22.28 -2.02 -4.66
N GLU A 35 -22.52 -1.67 -5.92
CA GLU A 35 -23.72 -2.09 -6.63
C GLU A 35 -23.77 -3.62 -6.75
N SER A 36 -24.95 -4.20 -6.54
CA SER A 36 -25.19 -5.65 -6.55
C SER A 36 -24.54 -6.44 -5.42
N GLU A 37 -23.90 -5.77 -4.46
CA GLU A 37 -23.35 -6.41 -3.26
C GLU A 37 -24.15 -6.01 -2.01
N PRO A 38 -24.74 -6.97 -1.27
CA PRO A 38 -25.53 -6.68 -0.07
C PRO A 38 -24.66 -6.42 1.17
N GLU A 39 -23.37 -6.77 1.12
CA GLU A 39 -22.43 -6.62 2.23
C GLU A 39 -21.90 -5.18 2.38
N ARG A 40 -21.32 -4.87 3.55
CA ARG A 40 -20.72 -3.56 3.82
C ARG A 40 -19.28 -3.50 3.31
N TYR A 41 -18.99 -2.45 2.54
CA TYR A 41 -17.65 -2.17 2.03
C TYR A 41 -17.14 -0.81 2.49
N PHE A 42 -15.82 -0.70 2.49
CA PHE A 42 -15.11 0.51 2.91
C PHE A 42 -14.00 0.81 1.91
N ILE A 43 -13.80 2.08 1.58
CA ILE A 43 -12.54 2.54 1.02
C ILE A 43 -11.53 2.60 2.16
N ALA A 44 -10.39 1.91 2.00
CA ALA A 44 -9.28 1.93 2.95
C ALA A 44 -8.23 2.95 2.52
N ASN A 45 -8.35 4.18 3.01
CA ASN A 45 -7.42 5.25 2.70
C ASN A 45 -6.25 5.27 3.70
N ALA A 46 -5.05 4.95 3.25
CA ALA A 46 -3.83 5.15 4.04
C ALA A 46 -3.57 6.65 4.23
N THR A 47 -3.44 7.10 5.47
CA THR A 47 -3.24 8.51 5.83
C THR A 47 -1.77 8.90 5.88
N LYS A 48 -0.87 7.92 5.94
CA LYS A 48 0.58 8.11 6.06
C LYS A 48 1.24 8.01 4.69
N VAL A 49 1.89 9.09 4.27
CA VAL A 49 2.73 9.15 3.07
C VAL A 49 4.16 9.38 3.51
N VAL A 50 5.03 8.40 3.26
CA VAL A 50 6.37 8.36 3.87
C VAL A 50 7.44 8.23 2.78
N ASP A 51 8.51 9.02 2.87
CA ASP A 51 9.69 8.86 2.01
C ASP A 51 10.57 7.75 2.57
N CYS A 52 10.26 6.51 2.20
CA CYS A 52 10.93 5.32 2.71
C CYS A 52 11.49 4.39 1.62
N ILE A 53 11.42 4.77 0.34
CA ILE A 53 11.89 3.90 -0.75
C ILE A 53 13.41 3.77 -0.67
N ASP A 54 13.89 2.53 -0.69
CA ASP A 54 15.29 2.20 -0.88
C ASP A 54 15.57 2.09 -2.39
N GLU A 55 15.88 3.24 -2.99
CA GLU A 55 16.08 3.35 -4.43
C GLU A 55 17.29 2.55 -4.94
N VAL A 56 18.24 2.23 -4.06
CA VAL A 56 19.46 1.49 -4.40
C VAL A 56 19.15 0.00 -4.56
N ASN A 57 18.27 -0.54 -3.72
CA ASN A 57 17.95 -1.97 -3.70
C ASN A 57 16.71 -2.36 -4.52
N CYS A 58 15.95 -1.39 -5.05
CA CYS A 58 14.91 -1.64 -6.05
C CYS A 58 15.51 -2.30 -7.32
N GLU A 59 14.77 -3.23 -7.94
CA GLU A 59 15.22 -3.90 -9.19
C GLU A 59 15.25 -2.95 -10.39
N GLY A 60 14.25 -2.09 -10.50
CA GLY A 60 14.09 -1.20 -11.64
C GLY A 60 13.13 -0.07 -11.31
N ARG A 61 13.37 1.09 -11.92
CA ARG A 61 12.63 2.32 -11.67
C ARG A 61 12.34 3.00 -12.99
N GLN A 62 11.07 3.37 -13.19
CA GLN A 62 10.63 4.16 -14.33
C GLN A 62 10.09 5.48 -13.80
N PRO A 63 10.88 6.57 -13.82
CA PRO A 63 10.40 7.89 -13.42
C PRO A 63 9.34 8.39 -14.40
N TYR A 64 8.50 9.32 -13.95
CA TYR A 64 7.74 10.15 -14.88
C TYR A 64 8.69 11.06 -15.68
N ASP A 65 8.25 11.48 -16.87
CA ASP A 65 8.99 12.44 -17.68
C ASP A 65 9.14 13.77 -16.93
N GLN A 66 10.27 14.46 -17.15
CA GLN A 66 10.54 15.74 -16.46
C GLN A 66 9.49 16.81 -16.80
N ASP A 67 8.90 16.73 -17.99
CA ASP A 67 7.87 17.64 -18.48
C ASP A 67 6.44 17.16 -18.17
N ASP A 68 6.25 16.15 -17.29
CA ASP A 68 4.90 15.71 -16.91
C ASP A 68 4.11 16.90 -16.32
N PRO A 69 2.92 17.21 -16.87
CA PRO A 69 2.16 18.40 -16.48
C PRO A 69 1.58 18.30 -15.06
N HIS A 70 1.66 17.14 -14.40
CA HIS A 70 1.09 16.89 -13.08
C HIS A 70 2.12 17.14 -11.96
N PRO A 71 1.97 18.23 -11.17
CA PRO A 71 2.91 18.59 -10.12
C PRO A 71 3.17 17.49 -9.09
N GLU A 72 2.16 16.68 -8.79
CA GLU A 72 2.21 15.57 -7.83
C GLU A 72 3.06 14.38 -8.30
N ARG A 73 3.40 14.33 -9.59
CA ARG A 73 4.24 13.28 -10.20
C ARG A 73 5.71 13.66 -10.30
N ARG A 74 6.07 14.92 -10.02
CA ARG A 74 7.46 15.37 -10.09
C ARG A 74 8.34 14.61 -9.10
N GLY A 75 9.38 13.96 -9.62
CA GLY A 75 10.29 13.11 -8.84
C GLY A 75 9.66 11.79 -8.36
N ALA A 76 8.43 11.48 -8.79
CA ALA A 76 7.78 10.21 -8.53
C ALA A 76 8.08 9.18 -9.64
N TYR A 77 7.79 7.93 -9.33
CA TYR A 77 7.95 6.81 -10.23
C TYR A 77 6.60 6.41 -10.81
N ARG A 78 6.54 6.24 -12.13
CA ARG A 78 5.42 5.61 -12.83
C ARG A 78 5.35 4.12 -12.51
N TRP A 79 6.51 3.47 -12.39
CA TRP A 79 6.62 2.06 -12.04
C TRP A 79 7.92 1.76 -11.29
N ILE A 80 7.85 0.82 -10.35
CA ILE A 80 9.01 0.24 -9.68
C ILE A 80 8.86 -1.27 -9.75
N SER A 81 9.86 -1.96 -10.31
CA SER A 81 9.99 -3.42 -10.21
C SER A 81 10.79 -3.79 -8.96
N GLY A 82 10.37 -4.86 -8.30
CA GLY A 82 11.03 -5.38 -7.09
C GLY A 82 11.22 -4.32 -6.00
N LEU A 83 10.15 -3.57 -5.69
CA LEU A 83 10.13 -2.48 -4.71
C LEU A 83 10.83 -2.87 -3.40
N ARG A 84 11.71 -1.99 -2.92
CA ARG A 84 12.35 -2.09 -1.60
C ARG A 84 12.13 -0.80 -0.81
N ILE A 85 11.94 -0.95 0.49
CA ILE A 85 11.87 0.16 1.44
C ILE A 85 12.96 0.01 2.49
N ASP A 86 13.38 1.13 3.06
CA ASP A 86 14.17 1.19 4.28
C ASP A 86 13.22 1.22 5.49
N PRO A 87 13.16 0.15 6.31
CA PRO A 87 12.31 0.10 7.50
C PRO A 87 12.63 1.19 8.52
N ALA A 88 13.87 1.69 8.58
CA ALA A 88 14.24 2.74 9.52
C ALA A 88 13.57 4.08 9.18
N ARG A 89 13.12 4.26 7.94
CA ARG A 89 12.46 5.48 7.44
C ARG A 89 10.93 5.40 7.50
N THR A 90 10.33 4.32 8.02
CA THR A 90 8.86 4.19 8.10
C THR A 90 8.24 4.85 9.32
N GLU A 91 9.06 5.35 10.24
CA GLU A 91 8.64 6.04 11.47
C GLU A 91 7.69 5.19 12.34
N GLY A 92 7.81 3.86 12.27
CA GLY A 92 6.95 2.92 13.02
C GLY A 92 5.53 2.79 12.48
N THR A 93 5.22 3.42 11.35
CA THR A 93 3.91 3.35 10.70
C THR A 93 3.59 1.91 10.29
N ARG A 94 2.36 1.47 10.56
CA ARG A 94 1.89 0.11 10.24
C ARG A 94 1.22 0.02 8.87
N VAL A 95 0.66 1.11 8.35
CA VAL A 95 0.12 1.19 6.98
C VAL A 95 0.51 2.51 6.32
N LEU A 96 1.14 2.44 5.15
CA LEU A 96 1.64 3.65 4.46
C LEU A 96 1.60 3.55 2.95
N ARG A 97 1.71 4.71 2.29
CA ARG A 97 2.07 4.84 0.88
C ARG A 97 3.45 5.47 0.73
N PRO A 98 4.35 4.92 -0.10
CA PRO A 98 5.62 5.57 -0.39
C PRO A 98 5.43 6.91 -1.11
N MET A 99 6.13 7.96 -0.66
CA MET A 99 5.99 9.32 -1.18
C MET A 99 6.17 9.43 -2.70
N LYS A 100 7.18 8.72 -3.24
CA LYS A 100 7.53 8.72 -4.67
C LYS A 100 6.84 7.60 -5.46
N PHE A 101 6.07 6.71 -4.83
CA PHE A 101 5.40 5.60 -5.53
C PHE A 101 4.06 5.28 -4.86
N LYS A 102 3.14 6.24 -4.95
CA LYS A 102 1.84 6.20 -4.25
C LYS A 102 0.91 5.10 -4.74
N ILE A 103 1.25 4.35 -5.78
CA ILE A 103 0.51 3.15 -6.20
C ILE A 103 0.61 2.04 -5.15
N ALA A 104 1.76 1.90 -4.48
CA ALA A 104 1.98 0.87 -3.47
C ALA A 104 1.20 1.18 -2.17
N PHE A 105 0.57 0.15 -1.62
CA PHE A 105 -0.08 0.15 -0.31
C PHE A 105 0.66 -0.84 0.59
N ILE A 106 1.49 -0.32 1.49
CA ILE A 106 2.40 -1.11 2.30
C ILE A 106 1.79 -1.29 3.68
N VAL A 107 1.80 -2.53 4.17
CA VAL A 107 1.36 -2.90 5.51
C VAL A 107 2.51 -3.58 6.26
N SER A 108 2.53 -3.42 7.58
CA SER A 108 3.42 -4.18 8.46
C SER A 108 3.11 -5.68 8.41
N GLU A 109 4.06 -6.51 8.83
CA GLU A 109 3.88 -7.96 8.86
C GLU A 109 2.73 -8.38 9.79
N GLU A 110 2.54 -7.69 10.93
CA GLU A 110 1.42 -7.92 11.86
C GLU A 110 0.07 -7.70 11.17
N VAL A 111 -0.08 -6.58 10.46
CA VAL A 111 -1.31 -6.26 9.70
C VAL A 111 -1.51 -7.27 8.57
N LYS A 112 -0.45 -7.58 7.80
CA LYS A 112 -0.49 -8.58 6.72
C LYS A 112 -0.99 -9.93 7.21
N ASN A 113 -0.45 -10.43 8.32
CA ASN A 113 -0.83 -11.72 8.88
C ASN A 113 -2.30 -11.71 9.32
N ALA A 114 -2.77 -10.65 9.97
CA ALA A 114 -4.16 -10.51 10.37
C ALA A 114 -5.12 -10.42 9.17
N LEU A 115 -4.72 -9.74 8.09
CA LEU A 115 -5.47 -9.70 6.84
C LEU A 115 -5.61 -11.11 6.25
N GLU A 116 -4.52 -11.88 6.18
CA GLU A 116 -4.55 -13.25 5.65
C GLU A 116 -5.47 -14.18 6.44
N GLN A 117 -5.61 -13.97 7.76
CA GLN A 117 -6.56 -14.74 8.58
C GLN A 117 -8.04 -14.46 8.25
N VAL A 118 -8.36 -13.32 7.64
CA VAL A 118 -9.73 -13.03 7.18
C VAL A 118 -10.09 -13.92 5.98
N GLY A 119 -9.11 -14.26 5.13
CA GLY A 119 -9.31 -15.03 3.90
C GLY A 119 -9.97 -14.22 2.77
N ASN A 120 -10.04 -14.82 1.57
CA ASN A 120 -10.73 -14.27 0.38
C ASN A 120 -10.39 -12.81 0.03
N LEU A 121 -9.14 -12.39 0.21
CA LEU A 121 -8.75 -10.99 0.02
C LEU A 121 -8.66 -10.56 -1.44
N GLY A 122 -8.49 -11.50 -2.38
CA GLY A 122 -8.23 -11.19 -3.79
C GLY A 122 -6.89 -10.47 -4.04
N VAL A 123 -5.97 -10.51 -3.07
CA VAL A 123 -4.65 -9.86 -3.15
C VAL A 123 -3.53 -10.83 -2.78
N LEU A 124 -2.33 -10.53 -3.27
CA LEU A 124 -1.08 -11.16 -2.87
C LEU A 124 -0.17 -10.11 -2.22
N PHE A 125 0.66 -10.54 -1.27
CA PHE A 125 1.61 -9.68 -0.59
C PHE A 125 3.04 -9.96 -1.05
N ASP A 126 3.70 -8.93 -1.57
CA ASP A 126 5.12 -8.96 -1.86
C ASP A 126 5.93 -8.40 -0.67
N ARG A 127 6.97 -9.14 -0.26
CA ARG A 127 7.89 -8.66 0.76
C ARG A 127 8.82 -7.58 0.18
N VAL A 128 8.74 -6.38 0.74
CA VAL A 128 9.52 -5.19 0.33
C VAL A 128 10.68 -4.83 1.28
N THR A 129 10.92 -5.65 2.32
CA THR A 129 12.02 -5.48 3.28
C THR A 129 12.95 -6.69 3.29
N GLY A 130 14.18 -6.49 3.78
CA GLY A 130 15.19 -7.56 3.88
C GLY A 130 15.66 -8.10 2.51
N PRO A 131 16.51 -9.13 2.53
CA PRO A 131 17.00 -9.77 1.31
C PRO A 131 15.85 -10.43 0.56
N ARG A 132 15.94 -10.47 -0.78
CA ARG A 132 15.00 -11.24 -1.61
C ARG A 132 15.15 -12.72 -1.23
N GLY A 133 14.15 -13.28 -0.58
CA GLY A 133 14.06 -14.73 -0.43
C GLY A 133 13.87 -15.33 -1.82
N GLY A 134 14.79 -16.21 -2.25
CA GLY A 134 14.57 -17.00 -3.45
C GLY A 134 13.25 -17.75 -3.31
N HIS A 135 12.39 -17.66 -4.32
CA HIS A 135 11.24 -18.53 -4.41
C HIS A 135 11.75 -19.98 -4.40
N GLY A 136 11.64 -20.64 -3.25
CA GLY A 136 11.66 -22.10 -3.19
C GLY A 136 10.42 -22.57 -3.92
N VAL A 137 10.60 -23.04 -5.15
CA VAL A 137 9.61 -23.87 -5.83
C VAL A 137 9.54 -25.17 -5.03
N THR A 138 8.40 -25.42 -4.39
CA THR A 138 7.97 -26.77 -3.99
C THR A 138 6.84 -27.20 -4.88
#